data_AF-B7IKJ4-F1
#
_entry.id   AF-B7IKJ4-F1
#
_cell.length_a   1.000
_cell.length_b   1.000
_cell.length_c   1.000
_cell.angle_alpha   90.00
_cell.angle_beta   90.00
_cell.angle_gamma   90.00
#
_symmetry.space_group_name_H-M   'P 1'
#
loop_
_entity.id
_entity.type
_entity.pdbx_description
1 polymer ?
#
loop_
_entity_poly.entity_id
_entity_poly.type
_entity_poly.pdbx_seq_one_letter_code
_entity_poly.pdbx_strand_id
1 'polypeptide(L)' 'MNYIDRITELAPQVPAVVFEDVMNRIKDWIVSGGKEDDPYIEQQLRFVERVAVRSKEHDI' A
#
# COMPACT_ATOMS: atom_id res chain seq x y z
N MET A 1 -7.69 -6.32 -11.45
CA MET A 1 -6.75 -5.32 -10.91
C MET A 1 -6.06 -5.97 -9.73
N ASN A 2 -4.73 -6.02 -9.70
CA ASN A 2 -4.01 -6.66 -8.60
C ASN A 2 -3.93 -5.70 -7.39
N TYR A 3 -3.49 -6.18 -6.23
CA TYR A 3 -3.40 -5.35 -5.03
C TYR A 3 -2.35 -4.23 -5.14
N ILE A 4 -1.26 -4.47 -5.87
CA ILE A 4 -0.14 -3.52 -6.04
C ILE A 4 -0.56 -2.32 -6.91
N ASP A 5 -1.35 -2.55 -7.96
CA ASP A 5 -1.93 -1.52 -8.82
C ASP A 5 -2.80 -0.58 -7.98
N ARG A 6 -3.66 -1.14 -7.12
CA ARG A 6 -4.52 -0.37 -6.21
C ARG A 6 -3.71 0.45 -5.22
N ILE A 7 -2.62 -0.11 -4.67
CA ILE A 7 -1.70 0.62 -3.80
C ILE A 7 -1.05 1.80 -4.56
N THR A 8 -0.63 1.57 -5.81
CA THR A 8 0.02 2.59 -6.66
C THR A 8 -0.94 3.73 -7.00
N GLU A 9 -2.22 3.46 -7.26
CA GLU A 9 -3.25 4.48 -7.48
C GLU A 9 -3.49 5.37 -6.25
N LEU A 10 -3.24 4.85 -5.05
CA LEU A 10 -3.38 5.59 -3.80
C LEU A 10 -2.14 6.43 -3.47
N ALA A 11 -1.03 6.31 -4.20
CA ALA A 11 0.22 7.02 -3.93
C ALA A 11 0.04 8.55 -3.78
N PRO A 12 -0.78 9.26 -4.57
CA PRO A 12 -0.99 10.71 -4.39
C PRO A 12 -1.77 11.08 -3.14
N GLN A 13 -2.43 10.12 -2.49
CA GLN A 13 -3.35 10.33 -1.37
C GLN A 13 -2.73 9.98 -0.02
N VAL A 14 -1.48 9.49 -0.01
CA VAL A 14 -0.77 9.09 1.20
C VAL A 14 0.58 9.80 1.30
N PRO A 15 1.13 9.99 2.52
CA PRO A 15 2.48 10.53 2.66
C PRO A 15 3.50 9.65 1.93
N ALA A 16 4.46 10.27 1.24
CA ALA A 16 5.48 9.56 0.47
C ALA A 16 6.24 8.50 1.30
N VAL A 17 6.54 8.83 2.57
CA VAL A 17 7.21 7.91 3.51
C VAL A 17 6.39 6.64 3.80
N VAL A 18 5.06 6.75 3.82
CA VAL A 18 4.16 5.60 4.04
C VAL A 18 4.11 4.74 2.78
N PHE A 19 4.01 5.36 1.61
CA PHE A 19 4.03 4.64 0.34
C PHE A 19 5.35 3.88 0.14
N GLU A 20 6.48 4.52 0.41
CA GLU A 20 7.81 3.91 0.31
C GLU A 20 7.97 2.71 1.26
N ASP A 21 7.55 2.84 2.53
CA ASP A 21 7.57 1.72 3.50
C ASP A 21 6.75 0.53 3.01
N VAL A 22 5.52 0.78 2.51
CA VAL A 22 4.66 -0.29 2.00
C VAL A 22 5.27 -0.97 0.78
N MET A 23 5.82 -0.21 -0.18
CA MET A 23 6.46 -0.77 -1.36
C MET A 23 7.70 -1.60 -1.01
N ASN A 24 8.49 -1.17 -0.01
CA ASN A 24 9.63 -1.94 0.48
C ASN A 24 9.18 -3.26 1.14
N ARG A 25 8.14 -3.24 1.97
CA ARG A 25 7.57 -4.47 2.57
C ARG A 25 7.06 -5.46 1.53
N ILE A 26 6.40 -4.97 0.49
CA ILE A 26 5.94 -5.80 -0.64
C ILE A 26 7.16 -6.41 -1.33
N LYS A 27 8.17 -5.59 -1.66
CA LYS A 27 9.40 -6.06 -2.30
C LYS A 27 10.08 -7.15 -1.47
N ASP A 28 10.24 -6.94 -0.16
CA ASP A 28 10.86 -7.90 0.75
C ASP A 28 10.07 -9.21 0.80
N TRP A 29 8.73 -9.14 0.80
CA TRP A 29 7.86 -10.30 0.74
C TRP A 29 8.04 -11.11 -0.54
N ILE A 30 8.04 -10.45 -1.70
CA ILE A 30 8.22 -11.11 -3.00
C ILE A 30 9.61 -11.73 -3.11
N VAL A 31 10.66 -11.03 -2.67
CA VAL A 31 12.04 -11.56 -2.65
C VAL A 31 12.17 -12.78 -1.72
N SER A 32 11.35 -12.86 -0.68
CA SER A 32 11.29 -14.00 0.24
C SER A 32 10.47 -15.18 -0.29
N GLY A 33 9.96 -15.11 -1.53
CA GLY A 33 9.16 -16.16 -2.17
C GLY A 33 7.65 -16.00 -2.00
N GLY A 34 7.20 -14.87 -1.44
CA GLY A 34 5.79 -14.50 -1.39
C GLY A 34 5.23 -14.11 -2.76
N LYS A 35 3.92 -14.05 -2.88
CA LYS A 35 3.19 -13.71 -4.10
C LYS A 35 2.41 -12.41 -3.96
N GLU A 36 2.14 -11.78 -5.09
CA GLU A 36 1.40 -10.51 -5.16
C GLU A 36 -0.07 -10.64 -4.75
N ASP A 37 -0.62 -11.85 -4.81
CA ASP A 37 -2.00 -12.19 -4.43
C ASP A 37 -2.10 -12.76 -3.00
N ASP A 38 -0.99 -12.79 -2.25
CA ASP A 38 -1.00 -13.28 -0.88
C ASP A 38 -1.86 -12.40 0.03
N PRO A 39 -2.50 -12.99 1.07
CA PRO A 39 -3.25 -12.23 2.08
C PRO A 39 -2.43 -11.11 2.76
N TYR A 40 -1.11 -11.24 2.78
CA TYR A 40 -0.21 -10.20 3.29
C TYR A 40 -0.24 -8.93 2.45
N ILE A 41 -0.27 -9.05 1.12
CA ILE A 41 -0.33 -7.89 0.21
C ILE A 41 -1.70 -7.23 0.30
N GLU A 42 -2.77 -8.01 0.46
CA GLU A 42 -4.10 -7.49 0.71
C GLU A 42 -4.16 -6.67 2.03
N GLN A 43 -3.43 -7.10 3.06
CA GLN A 43 -3.29 -6.32 4.30
C GLN A 43 -2.53 -5.00 4.09
N GLN A 44 -1.49 -4.98 3.24
CA GLN A 44 -0.81 -3.75 2.86
C GLN A 44 -1.76 -2.79 2.15
N LEU A 45 -2.58 -3.28 1.22
CA LEU A 45 -3.60 -2.46 0.55
C LEU A 45 -4.58 -1.84 1.55
N ARG A 46 -5.17 -2.66 2.44
CA ARG A 46 -6.10 -2.16 3.49
C ARG A 46 -5.47 -1.14 4.42
N PHE A 47 -4.15 -1.20 4.63
CA PHE A 47 -3.44 -0.18 5.39
C PHE A 47 -3.34 1.13 4.60
N VAL A 48 -2.90 1.09 3.35
CA VAL A 48 -2.80 2.28 2.49
C VAL A 48 -4.17 2.95 2.29
N GLU A 49 -5.24 2.17 2.08
CA GLU A 49 -6.62 2.70 1.99
C GLU A 49 -7.02 3.50 3.24
N ARG A 50 -6.73 2.97 4.43
CA ARG A 50 -7.05 3.66 5.69
C ARG A 50 -6.23 4.94 5.88
N VAL A 51 -4.96 4.94 5.45
CA VAL A 51 -4.13 6.15 5.50
C VAL A 51 -4.66 7.19 4.53
N ALA A 52 -5.00 6.80 3.30
CA ALA A 52 -5.53 7.69 2.27
C ALA A 52 -6.84 8.38 2.71
N VAL A 53 -7.74 7.64 3.37
CA VAL A 53 -8.98 8.22 3.93
C VAL A 53 -8.65 9.29 4.99
N ARG A 54 -7.73 8.98 5.92
CA ARG A 54 -7.34 9.91 6.99
C ARG A 54 -6.60 11.15 6.47
N SER A 55 -5.80 11.01 5.42
CA SER A 55 -5.12 12.13 4.79
C SER A 55 -6.11 13.10 4.14
N LYS A 56 -7.20 12.60 3.54
CA LYS A 56 -8.28 13.45 3.01
C LYS A 56 -9.05 14.19 4.09
N GLU A 57 -9.25 13.58 5.26
CA GLU A 57 -9.95 14.22 6.39
C GLU A 57 -9.15 15.38 7.01
N HIS A 58 -7.83 15.41 6.83
CA HIS A 58 -6.95 16.46 7.36
C HIS A 58 -6.72 17.63 6.38
N ASP A 59 -7.20 17.53 5.14
CA ASP A 59 -7.02 18.52 4.07
C ASP A 59 -8.26 19.44 3.90
N ILE A 60 -9.14 19.48 4.92
CA ILE A 60 -10.40 20.26 4.99
C ILE A 60 -10.32 21.37 6.02
#